data_AF-A0A383EDU2-F1
#
_entry.id   AF-A0A383EDU2-F1
#
_cell.length_a   1.000
_cell.length_b   1.000
_cell.length_c   1.000
_cell.angle_alpha   90.00
_cell.angle_beta   90.00
_cell.angle_gamma   90.00
#
_symmetry.space_group_name_H-M   'P 1'
#
loop_
_entity.id
_entity.type
_entity.pdbx_description
1 polymer ?
#
loop_
_entity_poly.entity_id
_entity_poly.type
_entity_poly.pdbx_seq_one_letter_code
_entity_poly.pdbx_strand_id
1 'polypeptide(L)'
;KTVTLDFAVNKGKAPFYISAVRPTTTKQNLLELAFEPFSIERTGKKQTIGIYSPTLPIGRATLRLTGDGVVYGKTTYDPDAFDGFNLISVEVTVAKNAVPGVRSLTVQKGNDVAYLNGFVEIISGEEDHNFDGLDDRWQRENFAVFSSAEARADADPDADGYTNREEFLTGKTPIDTGSFPLLEIGSITVDEQGTTIQWSSVPGKRYQVWRKPDAALAKWHKTGTPVTAQR
;
A
#
# COMPACT_ATOMS: atom_id res chain seq x y z
N LYS A 1 -14.95 -19.48 4.46
CA LYS A 1 -14.92 -20.54 5.50
C LYS A 1 -14.75 -19.82 6.83
N THR A 2 -15.82 -19.64 7.60
CA THR A 2 -15.76 -18.92 8.87
C THR A 2 -15.41 -19.94 9.95
N VAL A 3 -14.36 -19.68 10.72
CA VAL A 3 -13.99 -20.51 11.87
C VAL A 3 -14.47 -19.77 13.12
N THR A 4 -15.37 -20.38 13.88
CA THR A 4 -15.68 -19.92 15.22
C THR A 4 -14.46 -20.17 16.11
N LEU A 5 -13.89 -19.10 16.66
CA LEU A 5 -12.83 -19.20 17.65
C LEU A 5 -13.43 -18.84 19.02
N ASP A 6 -13.52 -19.81 19.91
CA ASP A 6 -13.95 -19.58 21.29
C ASP A 6 -12.77 -19.00 22.08
N PHE A 7 -12.89 -17.74 22.51
CA PHE A 7 -11.90 -17.10 23.36
C PHE A 7 -12.34 -17.17 24.82
N ALA A 8 -11.54 -17.81 25.67
CA ALA A 8 -11.70 -17.73 27.11
C ALA A 8 -10.97 -16.48 27.62
N VAL A 9 -11.71 -15.50 28.16
CA VAL A 9 -11.13 -14.33 28.81
C VAL A 9 -10.84 -14.66 30.27
N ASN A 10 -9.55 -14.82 30.60
CA ASN A 10 -9.11 -15.06 31.97
C ASN A 10 -8.87 -13.73 32.68
N LYS A 11 -9.30 -13.63 33.95
CA LYS A 11 -8.98 -12.48 34.80
C LYS A 11 -7.48 -12.44 35.08
N GLY A 12 -6.82 -11.33 34.78
CA GLY A 12 -5.39 -11.14 35.00
C GLY A 12 -4.94 -9.71 34.71
N LYS A 13 -3.72 -9.36 35.11
CA LYS A 13 -3.09 -8.09 34.74
C LYS A 13 -2.25 -8.32 33.49
N ALA A 14 -2.52 -7.55 32.43
CA ALA A 14 -1.67 -7.58 31.24
C ALA A 14 -0.22 -7.20 31.62
N PRO A 15 0.80 -7.90 31.11
CA PRO A 15 2.19 -7.62 31.44
C PRO A 15 2.61 -6.21 31.00
N PHE A 16 2.01 -5.72 29.92
CA PHE A 16 2.14 -4.35 29.43
C PHE A 16 0.95 -4.00 28.53
N TYR A 17 0.75 -2.70 28.31
CA TYR A 17 -0.29 -2.18 27.41
C TYR A 17 0.20 -0.92 26.69
N ILE A 18 -0.48 -0.51 25.62
CA ILE A 18 -0.22 0.74 24.91
C ILE A 18 -1.22 1.79 25.38
N SER A 19 -0.73 2.96 25.79
CA SER A 19 -1.56 4.08 26.27
C SER A 19 -1.72 5.18 25.22
N ALA A 20 -0.64 5.45 24.48
CA ALA A 20 -0.54 6.54 23.54
C ALA A 20 0.44 6.17 22.42
N VAL A 21 0.47 6.99 21.38
CA VAL A 21 1.34 6.82 20.22
C VAL A 21 2.25 8.02 20.05
N ARG A 22 3.39 7.77 19.41
CA ARG A 22 4.20 8.76 18.74
C ARG A 22 3.83 8.71 17.26
N PRO A 23 3.08 9.69 16.74
CA PRO A 23 2.74 9.74 15.33
C PRO A 23 3.96 9.72 14.43
N THR A 24 3.71 9.42 13.16
CA THR A 24 4.76 9.30 12.14
C THR A 24 5.53 10.60 11.99
N THR A 25 6.86 10.52 12.04
CA THR A 25 7.73 11.68 11.84
C THR A 25 9.02 11.33 11.12
N THR A 26 9.53 12.25 10.31
CA THR A 26 10.88 12.15 9.73
C THR A 26 11.95 12.75 10.65
N LYS A 27 11.55 13.46 11.71
CA LYS A 27 12.45 14.08 12.69
C LYS A 27 12.63 13.14 13.88
N GLN A 28 13.73 12.38 13.90
CA GLN A 28 14.01 11.38 14.95
C GLN A 28 14.01 11.93 16.38
N ASN A 29 14.28 13.23 16.57
CA ASN A 29 14.30 13.88 17.89
C ASN A 29 12.95 14.52 18.27
N LEU A 30 11.95 14.49 17.39
CA LEU A 30 10.62 15.01 17.70
C LEU A 30 9.83 13.97 18.50
N LEU A 31 9.65 14.23 19.79
CA LEU A 31 8.73 13.48 20.64
C LEU A 31 7.38 14.17 20.63
N GLU A 32 6.37 13.41 20.24
CA GLU A 32 4.97 13.83 20.23
C GLU A 32 4.16 12.73 20.90
N LEU A 33 3.17 13.12 21.70
CA LEU A 33 2.27 12.23 22.42
C LEU A 33 0.86 12.44 21.87
N ALA A 34 0.29 11.42 21.24
CA ALA A 34 -1.06 11.45 20.71
C ALA A 34 -1.87 10.23 21.20
N PHE A 35 -3.19 10.38 21.23
CA PHE A 35 -4.13 9.35 21.68
C PHE A 35 -5.06 8.87 20.57
N GLU A 36 -4.88 9.40 19.36
CA GLU A 36 -5.70 9.14 18.19
C GLU A 36 -4.99 8.20 17.20
N PRO A 37 -5.74 7.52 16.31
CA PRO A 37 -5.17 6.86 15.14
C PRO A 37 -4.29 7.81 14.34
N PHE A 38 -3.27 7.28 13.67
CA PHE A 38 -2.35 8.10 12.87
C PHE A 38 -2.05 7.42 11.53
N SER A 39 -1.57 8.20 10.57
CA SER A 39 -1.25 7.74 9.22
C SER A 39 0.26 7.59 9.01
N ILE A 40 0.64 6.71 8.09
CA ILE A 40 2.01 6.57 7.57
C ILE A 40 1.95 6.67 6.03
N GLU A 41 2.81 7.52 5.48
CA GLU A 41 2.95 7.65 4.03
C GLU A 41 3.79 6.53 3.42
N ARG A 42 3.40 6.04 2.24
CA ARG A 42 4.16 5.06 1.44
C ARG A 42 5.23 5.72 0.57
N THR A 43 6.11 6.52 1.16
CA THR A 43 7.13 7.29 0.40
C THR A 43 8.36 6.47 -0.02
N GLY A 44 8.57 5.28 0.57
CA GLY A 44 9.84 4.55 0.47
C GLY A 44 10.99 5.18 1.25
N LYS A 45 10.74 6.24 2.04
CA LYS A 45 11.72 6.87 2.92
C LYS A 45 11.51 6.42 4.37
N LYS A 46 12.57 6.56 5.15
CA LYS A 46 12.58 6.28 6.60
C LYS A 46 11.69 7.26 7.34
N GLN A 47 10.84 6.72 8.21
CA GLN A 47 9.95 7.44 9.12
C GLN A 47 10.05 6.79 10.50
N THR A 48 9.82 7.53 11.56
CA THR A 48 9.81 7.01 12.94
C THR A 48 8.38 6.97 13.44
N ILE A 49 8.03 5.85 14.08
CA ILE A 49 6.78 5.70 14.83
C ILE A 49 7.12 5.22 16.24
N GLY A 50 6.18 5.34 17.16
CA GLY A 50 6.37 4.81 18.50
C GLY A 50 5.08 4.67 19.29
N ILE A 51 5.23 4.13 20.48
CA ILE A 51 4.17 3.92 21.45
C ILE A 51 4.66 4.35 22.82
N TYR A 52 3.74 4.81 23.66
CA TYR A 52 4.03 5.14 25.05
C TYR A 52 3.15 4.36 26.02
N SER A 53 3.72 4.00 27.15
CA SER A 53 2.99 3.51 28.32
C SER A 53 3.91 3.41 29.54
N PRO A 54 3.38 3.57 30.76
CA PRO A 54 4.13 3.30 31.99
C PRO A 54 4.67 1.86 32.07
N THR A 55 4.05 0.92 31.38
CA THR A 55 4.35 -0.52 31.51
C THR A 55 5.11 -1.11 30.35
N LEU A 56 5.59 -0.31 29.38
CA LEU A 56 6.25 -0.87 28.20
C LEU A 56 7.44 -1.76 28.56
N PRO A 57 7.59 -2.90 27.87
CA PRO A 57 8.62 -3.86 28.20
C PRO A 57 10.03 -3.37 27.81
N ILE A 58 10.96 -3.43 28.76
CA ILE A 58 12.38 -3.13 28.50
C ILE A 58 13.04 -4.28 27.73
N GLY A 59 13.75 -3.95 26.64
CA GLY A 59 14.65 -4.85 25.92
C GLY A 59 13.94 -5.98 25.14
N ARG A 60 14.45 -6.25 23.92
CA ARG A 60 13.95 -7.32 23.01
C ARG A 60 12.45 -7.24 22.66
N ALA A 61 11.81 -6.11 22.91
CA ALA A 61 10.48 -5.84 22.39
C ALA A 61 10.56 -5.52 20.88
N THR A 62 9.54 -5.92 20.14
CA THR A 62 9.38 -5.54 18.73
C THR A 62 8.08 -4.77 18.55
N LEU A 63 8.11 -3.72 17.74
CA LEU A 63 6.95 -2.92 17.36
C LEU A 63 6.64 -3.19 15.88
N ARG A 64 5.45 -3.72 15.58
CA ARG A 64 5.10 -4.22 14.24
C ARG A 64 3.67 -3.86 13.84
N LEU A 65 3.52 -3.45 12.59
CA LEU A 65 2.25 -3.34 11.89
C LEU A 65 1.89 -4.68 11.25
N THR A 66 0.60 -4.99 11.18
CA THR A 66 0.08 -6.11 10.37
C THR A 66 0.29 -5.87 8.88
N GLY A 67 0.32 -6.94 8.09
CA GLY A 67 0.43 -6.87 6.63
C GLY A 67 1.87 -6.68 6.12
N ASP A 68 2.01 -6.72 4.79
CA ASP A 68 3.30 -6.66 4.10
C ASP A 68 3.69 -5.23 3.70
N GLY A 69 4.91 -5.08 3.15
CA GLY A 69 5.37 -3.82 2.54
C GLY A 69 5.97 -2.81 3.53
N VAL A 70 6.21 -3.22 4.78
CA VAL A 70 6.89 -2.41 5.81
C VAL A 70 8.20 -3.07 6.22
N VAL A 71 9.30 -2.33 6.08
CA VAL A 71 10.62 -2.73 6.59
C VAL A 71 10.86 -2.00 7.91
N TYR A 72 11.39 -2.72 8.91
CA TYR A 72 11.62 -2.20 10.25
C TYR A 72 13.11 -2.09 10.55
N GLY A 73 13.51 -0.97 11.16
CA GLY A 73 14.80 -0.80 11.78
C GLY A 73 14.88 -1.45 13.16
N LYS A 74 15.89 -1.01 13.93
CA LYS A 74 16.06 -1.42 15.32
C LYS A 74 14.99 -0.74 16.19
N THR A 75 14.32 -1.54 17.02
CA THR A 75 13.41 -1.02 18.05
C THR A 75 14.24 -0.47 19.22
N THR A 76 13.95 0.77 19.64
CA THR A 76 14.57 1.46 20.78
C THR A 76 13.59 1.50 21.95
N TYR A 77 14.16 1.69 23.15
CA TYR A 77 13.40 1.89 24.38
C TYR A 77 14.01 3.09 25.09
N ASP A 78 13.18 4.08 25.39
CA ASP A 78 13.56 5.31 26.08
C ASP A 78 12.70 5.43 27.34
N PRO A 79 13.28 5.24 28.55
CA PRO A 79 12.54 5.36 29.79
C PRO A 79 12.15 6.83 30.04
N ASP A 80 11.01 7.04 30.70
CA ASP A 80 10.55 8.36 31.15
C ASP A 80 10.63 9.45 30.07
N ALA A 81 10.29 9.09 28.82
CA ALA A 81 10.27 10.00 27.68
C ALA A 81 9.24 11.13 27.85
N PHE A 82 8.17 10.84 28.59
CA PHE A 82 7.29 11.82 29.24
C PHE A 82 7.09 11.41 30.70
N ASP A 83 6.61 12.32 31.54
CA ASP A 83 6.41 12.08 32.97
C ASP A 83 5.58 10.80 33.23
N GLY A 84 6.24 9.74 33.71
CA GLY A 84 5.65 8.42 33.95
C GLY A 84 5.39 7.54 32.72
N PHE A 85 5.80 7.96 31.52
CA PHE A 85 5.59 7.23 30.26
C PHE A 85 6.92 6.84 29.62
N ASN A 86 7.12 5.53 29.46
CA ASN A 86 8.21 4.98 28.66
C ASN A 86 7.84 4.98 27.19
N LEU A 87 8.83 5.10 26.30
CA LEU A 87 8.69 5.07 24.85
C LEU A 87 9.35 3.83 24.25
N ILE A 88 8.64 3.17 23.34
CA ILE A 88 9.25 2.26 22.37
C ILE A 88 9.09 2.88 20.98
N SER A 89 10.20 3.09 20.28
CA SER A 89 10.21 3.61 18.91
C SER A 89 10.85 2.64 17.94
N VAL A 90 10.44 2.73 16.66
CA VAL A 90 11.07 1.99 15.57
C VAL A 90 11.06 2.85 14.31
N GLU A 91 12.16 2.79 13.57
CA GLU A 91 12.20 3.32 12.22
C GLU A 91 11.48 2.36 11.27
N VAL A 92 10.58 2.89 10.43
CA VAL A 92 9.86 2.16 9.40
C VAL A 92 10.15 2.74 8.03
N THR A 93 10.24 1.88 7.03
CA THR A 93 10.22 2.26 5.62
C THR A 93 9.07 1.53 4.96
N VAL A 94 8.05 2.27 4.54
CA VAL A 94 6.89 1.73 3.83
C VAL A 94 7.15 1.80 2.33
N ALA A 95 7.10 0.64 1.66
CA ALA A 95 7.34 0.56 0.22
C ALA A 95 6.28 1.36 -0.57
N LYS A 96 6.67 2.00 -1.67
CA LYS A 96 5.75 2.82 -2.49
C LYS A 96 4.54 2.05 -3.02
N ASN A 97 4.72 0.75 -3.24
CA ASN A 97 3.70 -0.19 -3.68
C ASN A 97 3.06 -0.97 -2.53
N ALA A 98 3.30 -0.60 -1.26
CA ALA A 98 2.58 -1.19 -0.15
C ALA A 98 1.07 -0.95 -0.34
N VAL A 99 0.28 -1.99 -0.11
CA VAL A 99 -1.18 -1.90 -0.19
C VAL A 99 -1.65 -0.86 0.84
N PRO A 100 -2.49 0.12 0.47
CA PRO A 100 -3.04 1.07 1.45
C PRO A 100 -3.94 0.43 2.51
N GLY A 101 -4.37 1.24 3.47
CA GLY A 101 -5.45 0.95 4.40
C GLY A 101 -5.01 0.73 5.84
N VAL A 102 -6.00 0.39 6.65
CA VAL A 102 -5.93 0.25 8.11
C VAL A 102 -5.05 -0.94 8.49
N ARG A 103 -4.19 -0.76 9.49
CA ARG A 103 -3.28 -1.75 10.09
C ARG A 103 -3.37 -1.73 11.61
N SER A 104 -3.26 -2.90 12.22
CA SER A 104 -3.05 -2.99 13.67
C SER A 104 -1.57 -2.78 13.98
N LEU A 105 -1.28 -2.00 15.03
CA LEU A 105 0.06 -1.86 15.59
C LEU A 105 0.18 -2.69 16.86
N THR A 106 1.26 -3.45 16.98
CA THR A 106 1.49 -4.36 18.11
C THR A 106 2.88 -4.17 18.68
N VAL A 107 2.98 -4.25 20.02
CA VAL A 107 4.24 -4.46 20.71
C VAL A 107 4.27 -5.88 21.26
N GLN A 108 5.36 -6.60 20.99
CA GLN A 108 5.54 -7.98 21.40
C GLN A 108 6.87 -8.15 22.14
N LYS A 109 6.83 -8.90 23.26
CA LYS A 109 8.02 -9.39 23.97
C LYS A 109 7.81 -10.85 24.35
N GLY A 110 8.63 -11.74 23.81
CA GLY A 110 8.42 -13.18 23.98
C GLY A 110 7.06 -13.59 23.44
N ASN A 111 6.23 -14.20 24.29
CA ASN A 111 4.86 -14.62 23.95
C ASN A 111 3.80 -13.55 24.25
N ASP A 112 4.17 -12.47 24.94
CA ASP A 112 3.24 -11.43 25.32
C ASP A 112 3.11 -10.42 24.16
N VAL A 113 1.87 -10.06 23.83
CA VAL A 113 1.54 -9.09 22.77
C VAL A 113 0.51 -8.11 23.32
N ALA A 114 0.73 -6.81 23.06
CA ALA A 114 -0.26 -5.78 23.27
C ALA A 114 -0.58 -5.07 21.95
N TYR A 115 -1.85 -4.82 21.71
CA TYR A 115 -2.36 -4.11 20.54
C TYR A 115 -2.59 -2.64 20.88
N LEU A 116 -2.32 -1.78 19.92
CA LEU A 116 -2.74 -0.39 20.00
C LEU A 116 -4.28 -0.33 20.05
N ASN A 117 -4.81 0.49 20.95
CA ASN A 117 -6.22 0.89 20.90
C ASN A 117 -6.40 1.87 19.74
N GLY A 118 -7.00 1.40 18.65
CA GLY A 118 -7.14 2.16 17.41
C GLY A 118 -6.41 1.49 16.25
N PHE A 119 -5.95 2.29 15.28
CA PHE A 119 -5.29 1.78 14.10
C PHE A 119 -4.22 2.73 13.56
N VAL A 120 -3.41 2.21 12.65
CA VAL A 120 -2.49 2.98 11.84
C VAL A 120 -2.92 2.84 10.39
N GLU A 121 -3.09 3.94 9.68
CA GLU A 121 -3.47 3.92 8.27
C GLU A 121 -2.24 4.08 7.38
N ILE A 122 -1.97 3.10 6.52
CA ILE A 122 -1.03 3.31 5.41
C ILE A 122 -1.80 4.05 4.32
N ILE A 123 -1.52 5.33 4.16
CA ILE A 123 -2.31 6.15 3.23
C ILE A 123 -1.98 5.80 1.78
N SER A 124 -2.98 5.98 0.93
CA SER A 124 -2.76 5.96 -0.50
C SER A 124 -1.79 7.10 -0.90
N GLY A 125 -0.86 6.85 -1.83
CA GLY A 125 -0.06 7.90 -2.46
C GLY A 125 -0.82 8.62 -3.58
N GLU A 126 -1.94 8.02 -3.99
CA GLU A 126 -2.94 8.56 -4.90
C GLU A 126 -4.05 9.17 -4.04
N GLU A 127 -4.49 10.39 -4.33
CA GLU A 127 -5.64 10.98 -3.64
C GLU A 127 -6.90 10.34 -4.23
N ASP A 128 -7.72 9.65 -3.48
CA ASP A 128 -8.97 9.05 -3.99
C ASP A 128 -10.07 9.29 -2.93
N HIS A 129 -10.55 10.53 -2.83
CA HIS A 129 -11.50 10.92 -1.79
C HIS A 129 -12.93 10.48 -2.12
N ASN A 130 -13.23 10.21 -3.40
CA ASN A 130 -14.53 9.70 -3.84
C ASN A 130 -14.59 8.16 -3.85
N PHE A 131 -13.46 7.48 -3.63
CA PHE A 131 -13.30 6.02 -3.54
C PHE A 131 -13.72 5.27 -4.80
N ASP A 132 -13.55 5.87 -5.98
CA ASP A 132 -13.85 5.21 -7.27
C ASP A 132 -12.66 4.42 -7.85
N GLY A 133 -11.50 4.50 -7.17
CA GLY A 133 -10.29 3.80 -7.54
C GLY A 133 -9.49 4.50 -8.64
N LEU A 134 -9.68 5.81 -8.81
CA LEU A 134 -8.83 6.71 -9.59
C LEU A 134 -8.15 7.74 -8.67
N ASP A 135 -7.00 8.26 -9.12
CA ASP A 135 -6.38 9.40 -8.44
C ASP A 135 -7.17 10.68 -8.79
N ASP A 136 -7.83 11.28 -7.80
CA ASP A 136 -8.50 12.57 -7.85
C ASP A 136 -7.64 13.65 -8.50
N ARG A 137 -6.30 13.60 -8.38
CA ARG A 137 -5.42 14.57 -9.05
C ARG A 137 -5.49 14.40 -10.56
N TRP A 138 -5.40 13.16 -11.05
CA TRP A 138 -5.58 12.85 -12.46
C TRP A 138 -7.00 13.21 -12.91
N GLN A 139 -8.02 12.93 -12.09
CA GLN A 139 -9.39 13.33 -12.42
C GLN A 139 -9.54 14.85 -12.48
N ARG A 140 -8.90 15.62 -11.58
CA ARG A 140 -8.91 17.10 -11.58
C ARG A 140 -8.14 17.70 -12.77
N GLU A 141 -7.15 16.99 -13.30
CA GLU A 141 -6.40 17.41 -14.49
C GLU A 141 -7.21 17.23 -15.78
N ASN A 142 -8.08 16.21 -15.83
CA ASN A 142 -8.83 15.87 -17.04
C ASN A 142 -10.30 16.32 -17.02
N PHE A 143 -10.90 16.52 -15.84
CA PHE A 143 -12.31 16.87 -15.69
C PHE A 143 -12.50 18.14 -14.88
N ALA A 144 -13.43 19.00 -15.34
CA ALA A 144 -13.79 20.22 -14.62
C ALA A 144 -14.40 19.93 -13.23
N VAL A 145 -15.12 18.81 -13.10
CA VAL A 145 -15.66 18.30 -11.83
C VAL A 145 -15.21 16.86 -11.68
N PHE A 146 -14.21 16.62 -10.84
CA PHE A 146 -13.58 15.30 -10.66
C PHE A 146 -14.52 14.21 -10.10
N SER A 147 -15.68 14.59 -9.59
CA SER A 147 -16.71 13.69 -9.05
C SER A 147 -17.95 13.57 -9.95
N SER A 148 -17.90 14.08 -11.18
CA SER A 148 -19.00 13.97 -12.14
C SER A 148 -19.21 12.52 -12.61
N ALA A 149 -20.35 12.26 -13.26
CA ALA A 149 -20.61 10.94 -13.86
C ALA A 149 -19.59 10.60 -14.96
N GLU A 150 -19.13 11.60 -15.72
CA GLU A 150 -18.13 11.47 -16.77
C GLU A 150 -16.73 11.17 -16.20
N ALA A 151 -16.42 11.62 -14.98
CA ALA A 151 -15.12 11.37 -14.35
C ALA A 151 -15.00 9.97 -13.72
N ARG A 152 -16.10 9.19 -13.64
CA ARG A 152 -16.12 7.88 -12.97
C ARG A 152 -15.20 6.89 -13.66
N ALA A 153 -14.64 5.97 -12.87
CA ALA A 153 -13.71 4.97 -13.38
C ALA A 153 -14.24 4.08 -14.52
N ASP A 154 -15.56 3.88 -14.62
CA ASP A 154 -16.24 3.07 -15.63
C ASP A 154 -16.86 3.88 -16.78
N ALA A 155 -16.71 5.20 -16.78
CA ALA A 155 -17.16 6.07 -17.86
C ALA A 155 -16.16 6.10 -19.02
N ASP A 156 -16.68 6.44 -20.20
CA ASP A 156 -15.96 6.65 -21.46
C ASP A 156 -16.48 7.99 -22.05
N PRO A 157 -15.88 9.13 -21.65
CA PRO A 157 -16.41 10.47 -21.93
C PRO A 157 -16.23 10.90 -23.38
N ASP A 158 -15.15 10.44 -24.01
CA ASP A 158 -14.83 10.76 -25.39
C ASP A 158 -15.34 9.72 -26.40
N ALA A 159 -15.88 8.59 -25.91
CA ALA A 159 -16.51 7.53 -26.68
C ALA A 159 -15.54 6.80 -27.62
N ASP A 160 -14.28 6.65 -27.19
CA ASP A 160 -13.24 5.92 -27.92
C ASP A 160 -13.23 4.41 -27.64
N GLY A 161 -14.07 3.96 -26.70
CA GLY A 161 -14.23 2.57 -26.29
C GLY A 161 -13.36 2.15 -25.11
N TYR A 162 -12.61 3.06 -24.50
CA TYR A 162 -11.83 2.81 -23.30
C TYR A 162 -12.39 3.55 -22.09
N THR A 163 -12.37 2.87 -20.94
CA THR A 163 -12.82 3.49 -19.70
C THR A 163 -11.74 4.39 -19.12
N ASN A 164 -12.14 5.41 -18.36
CA ASN A 164 -11.24 6.26 -17.57
C ASN A 164 -10.21 5.47 -16.77
N ARG A 165 -10.58 4.28 -16.26
CA ARG A 165 -9.65 3.38 -15.56
C ARG A 165 -8.56 2.84 -16.47
N GLU A 166 -8.89 2.40 -17.67
CA GLU A 166 -7.92 1.88 -18.64
C GLU A 166 -6.96 2.97 -19.08
N GLU A 167 -7.47 4.18 -19.27
CA GLU A 167 -6.69 5.34 -19.63
C GLU A 167 -5.78 5.82 -18.51
N PHE A 168 -6.28 5.91 -17.28
CA PHE A 168 -5.47 6.21 -16.10
C PHE A 168 -4.31 5.20 -15.94
N LEU A 169 -4.60 3.90 -16.14
CA LEU A 169 -3.59 2.85 -16.03
C LEU A 169 -2.51 2.94 -17.13
N THR A 170 -2.81 3.56 -18.26
CA THR A 170 -1.91 3.69 -19.41
C THR A 170 -1.34 5.09 -19.60
N GLY A 171 -1.76 6.06 -18.77
CA GLY A 171 -1.29 7.44 -18.83
C GLY A 171 -1.88 8.21 -20.02
N LYS A 172 -3.14 7.94 -20.34
CA LYS A 172 -3.92 8.52 -21.43
C LYS A 172 -4.93 9.54 -20.92
N THR A 173 -5.62 10.19 -21.85
CA THR A 173 -6.44 11.38 -21.60
C THR A 173 -7.90 11.07 -21.95
N PRO A 174 -8.80 11.05 -20.96
CA PRO A 174 -10.18 10.56 -21.10
C PRO A 174 -11.15 11.54 -21.78
N ILE A 175 -10.60 12.59 -22.38
CA ILE A 175 -11.37 13.66 -23.02
C ILE A 175 -10.84 13.93 -24.43
N ASP A 176 -10.00 13.05 -24.95
CA ASP A 176 -9.38 13.15 -26.27
C ASP A 176 -9.42 11.80 -26.97
N THR A 177 -10.37 11.64 -27.89
CA THR A 177 -10.53 10.45 -28.74
C THR A 177 -9.27 10.01 -29.50
N GLY A 178 -8.26 10.89 -29.65
CA GLY A 178 -6.96 10.55 -30.23
C GLY A 178 -5.99 9.90 -29.24
N SER A 179 -6.32 9.85 -27.94
CA SER A 179 -5.48 9.46 -26.82
C SER A 179 -5.85 8.10 -26.26
N PHE A 180 -5.84 7.05 -27.07
CA PHE A 180 -6.23 5.72 -26.61
C PHE A 180 -5.05 4.89 -26.07
N PRO A 181 -5.29 3.95 -25.13
CA PRO A 181 -4.33 3.00 -24.59
C PRO A 181 -3.83 2.01 -25.65
N LEU A 182 -2.86 2.41 -26.47
CA LEU A 182 -2.28 1.53 -27.48
C LEU A 182 -1.33 0.48 -26.86
N LEU A 183 -1.88 -0.65 -26.40
CA LEU A 183 -1.09 -1.87 -26.20
C LEU A 183 -1.01 -2.65 -27.51
N GLU A 184 -0.18 -2.16 -28.43
CA GLU A 184 0.00 -2.79 -29.73
C GLU A 184 1.18 -3.77 -29.71
N ILE A 185 0.94 -5.01 -30.16
CA ILE A 185 2.02 -5.93 -30.50
C ILE A 185 2.62 -5.45 -31.82
N GLY A 186 3.83 -4.91 -31.77
CA GLY A 186 4.54 -4.40 -32.93
C GLY A 186 5.13 -5.51 -33.81
N SER A 187 5.55 -6.63 -33.22
CA SER A 187 6.02 -7.78 -33.99
C SER A 187 5.97 -9.10 -33.20
N ILE A 188 5.82 -10.20 -33.92
CA ILE A 188 6.03 -11.56 -33.40
C ILE A 188 6.97 -12.27 -34.38
N THR A 189 8.13 -12.70 -33.87
CA THR A 189 9.10 -13.50 -34.64
C THR A 189 9.16 -14.89 -34.05
N VAL A 190 9.12 -15.91 -34.90
CA VAL A 190 9.28 -17.32 -34.51
C VAL A 190 10.46 -17.90 -35.28
N ASP A 191 11.44 -18.41 -34.56
CA ASP A 191 12.66 -19.02 -35.10
C ASP A 191 13.00 -20.32 -34.33
N GLU A 192 14.14 -20.93 -34.67
CA GLU A 192 14.62 -22.15 -34.01
C GLU A 192 14.96 -21.93 -32.52
N GLN A 193 15.15 -20.68 -32.09
CA GLN A 193 15.48 -20.29 -30.72
C GLN A 193 14.22 -19.98 -29.89
N GLY A 194 13.07 -19.70 -30.52
CA GLY A 194 11.77 -19.61 -29.87
C GLY A 194 10.85 -18.55 -30.47
N THR A 195 10.04 -17.91 -29.61
CA THR A 195 9.12 -16.82 -30.00
C THR A 195 9.53 -15.52 -29.32
N THR A 196 9.80 -14.50 -30.12
CA THR A 196 10.05 -13.13 -29.67
C THR A 196 8.81 -12.29 -29.94
N ILE A 197 8.35 -11.54 -28.94
CA ILE A 197 7.23 -10.62 -29.04
C ILE A 197 7.73 -9.22 -28.71
N GLN A 198 7.44 -8.24 -29.55
CA GLN A 198 7.69 -6.83 -29.30
C GLN A 198 6.37 -6.08 -29.22
N TRP A 199 6.24 -5.15 -28.27
CA TRP A 199 5.04 -4.33 -28.09
C TRP A 199 5.40 -2.93 -27.61
N SER A 200 4.50 -1.98 -27.87
CA SER A 200 4.58 -0.62 -27.33
C SER A 200 4.35 -0.66 -25.81
N SER A 201 5.26 -0.06 -25.04
CA SER A 201 5.23 -0.12 -23.57
C SER A 201 5.30 1.27 -22.94
N VAL A 202 4.70 1.42 -21.76
CA VAL A 202 4.68 2.66 -20.99
C VAL A 202 5.71 2.52 -19.86
N PRO A 203 6.72 3.42 -19.77
CA PRO A 203 7.73 3.37 -18.73
C PRO A 203 7.14 3.26 -17.33
N GLY A 204 7.71 2.37 -16.51
CA GLY A 204 7.27 2.10 -15.14
C GLY A 204 6.08 1.14 -15.01
N LYS A 205 5.39 0.79 -16.10
CA LYS A 205 4.31 -0.21 -16.08
C LYS A 205 4.88 -1.63 -16.17
N ARG A 206 4.18 -2.58 -15.55
CA ARG A 206 4.58 -3.98 -15.40
C ARG A 206 3.71 -4.88 -16.27
N TYR A 207 4.35 -5.67 -17.12
CA TYR A 207 3.71 -6.52 -18.12
C TYR A 207 3.94 -8.00 -17.82
N GLN A 208 2.93 -8.84 -18.06
CA GLN A 208 3.03 -10.30 -17.97
C GLN A 208 2.51 -10.90 -19.28
N VAL A 209 3.36 -11.64 -19.99
CA VAL A 209 2.95 -12.39 -21.17
C VAL A 209 2.18 -13.63 -20.73
N TRP A 210 1.05 -13.88 -21.39
CA TRP A 210 0.30 -15.12 -21.27
C TRP A 210 0.26 -15.81 -22.63
N ARG A 211 0.31 -17.13 -22.64
CA ARG A 211 0.17 -17.96 -23.85
C ARG A 211 -0.83 -19.08 -23.62
N LYS A 212 -1.38 -19.60 -24.70
CA LYS A 212 -2.10 -20.86 -24.69
C LYS A 212 -1.87 -21.61 -26.02
N PRO A 213 -1.80 -22.95 -26.00
CA PRO A 213 -1.51 -23.74 -27.20
C PRO A 213 -2.67 -23.77 -28.20
N ASP A 214 -3.89 -23.48 -27.75
CA ASP A 214 -5.09 -23.48 -28.57
C ASP A 214 -5.96 -22.25 -28.28
N ALA A 215 -6.40 -21.56 -29.34
CA ALA A 215 -7.14 -20.31 -29.26
C ALA A 215 -8.55 -20.47 -28.65
N ALA A 216 -9.18 -21.64 -28.75
CA ALA A 216 -10.57 -21.87 -28.39
C ALA A 216 -10.75 -22.66 -27.09
N LEU A 217 -9.93 -23.69 -26.87
CA LEU A 217 -10.18 -24.72 -25.86
C LEU A 217 -9.15 -24.75 -24.72
N ALA A 218 -8.01 -24.08 -24.89
CA ALA A 218 -6.96 -24.08 -23.87
C ALA A 218 -7.09 -22.91 -22.87
N LYS A 219 -6.58 -23.15 -21.66
CA LYS A 219 -6.43 -22.12 -20.62
C LYS A 219 -5.17 -21.28 -20.88
N TRP A 220 -5.21 -20.03 -20.45
CA TRP A 220 -4.04 -19.15 -20.47
C TRP A 220 -3.03 -19.58 -19.40
N HIS A 221 -1.76 -19.58 -19.78
CA HIS A 221 -0.61 -19.84 -18.91
C HIS A 221 0.36 -18.66 -18.95
N LYS A 222 0.88 -18.26 -17.80
CA LYS A 222 1.92 -17.23 -17.71
C LYS A 222 3.21 -17.72 -18.39
N THR A 223 3.84 -16.86 -19.16
CA THR A 223 5.12 -17.09 -19.82
C THR A 223 6.17 -16.16 -19.24
N GLY A 224 7.25 -16.70 -18.72
CA GLY A 224 8.34 -15.91 -18.13
C GLY A 224 7.95 -15.14 -16.86
N THR A 225 8.89 -14.38 -16.34
CA THR A 225 8.65 -13.43 -15.24
C THR A 225 8.08 -12.12 -15.79
N PRO A 226 7.27 -11.39 -15.01
CA PRO A 226 6.81 -10.07 -15.42
C PRO A 226 7.98 -9.11 -15.68
N VAL A 227 7.85 -8.28 -16.71
CA VAL A 227 8.85 -7.27 -17.11
C VAL A 227 8.30 -5.88 -16.81
N THR A 228 9.10 -5.03 -16.17
CA THR A 228 8.78 -3.61 -15.99
C THR A 228 9.44 -2.81 -17.09
N ALA A 229 8.65 -2.04 -17.85
CA ALA A 229 9.18 -1.18 -18.89
C ALA A 229 10.08 -0.10 -18.26
N GLN A 230 11.26 0.09 -18.85
CA GLN A 230 12.21 1.13 -18.46
C GLN A 230 12.27 2.19 -19.57
N ARG A 231 12.73 3.40 -19.22
CA ARG A 231 13.06 4.43 -20.20
C ARG A 231 14.36 4.11 -20.92
#